data_AF-Q71J65-F1
#
_entry.id   AF-Q71J65-F1
#
_cell.length_a   1.000
_cell.length_b   1.000
_cell.length_c   1.000
_cell.angle_alpha   90.00
_cell.angle_beta   90.00
_cell.angle_gamma   90.00
#
_symmetry.space_group_name_H-M   'P 1'
#
loop_
_entity.id
_entity.type
_entity.pdbx_description
1 polymer ?
#
loop_
_entity_poly.entity_id
_entity_poly.type
_entity_poly.pdbx_seq_one_letter_code
_entity_poly.pdbx_strand_id
1 'polypeptide(L)'
;NRKDFINRLASNVQKVLHDFPDLKIQTHHDRMHILLNGTPFEPVNDRLKVVFGIQTYSPVIKTEKSLEAIEKTALELMQATYKAGMTFKVNTRRSDHKFIYDTNQLTQMVADYLYNHMEG
;
A
#
# COMPACT_ATOMS: atom_id res chain seq x y z
N ASN A 1 -12.76 -21.47 12.00
CA ASN A 1 -13.49 -20.34 11.37
C ASN A 1 -12.60 -19.26 10.78
N ARG A 2 -11.83 -18.48 11.55
CA ARG A 2 -11.01 -17.37 10.99
C ARG A 2 -9.92 -17.84 10.03
N LYS A 3 -9.13 -18.85 10.42
CA LYS A 3 -8.07 -19.42 9.59
C LYS A 3 -8.64 -19.98 8.27
N ASP A 4 -9.78 -20.66 8.34
CA ASP A 4 -10.47 -21.22 7.18
C ASP A 4 -10.97 -20.12 6.24
N PHE A 5 -11.48 -19.02 6.79
CA PHE A 5 -11.85 -17.84 6.02
C PHE A 5 -10.64 -17.24 5.27
N ILE A 6 -9.52 -17.01 5.97
CA ILE A 6 -8.29 -16.47 5.36
C ILE A 6 -7.79 -17.38 4.24
N ASN A 7 -7.75 -18.69 4.48
CA ASN A 7 -7.30 -19.67 3.49
C ASN A 7 -8.23 -19.70 2.26
N ARG A 8 -9.55 -19.63 2.47
CA ARG A 8 -10.53 -19.60 1.39
C ARG A 8 -10.44 -18.30 0.57
N LEU A 9 -10.27 -17.16 1.23
CA LEU A 9 -10.06 -15.87 0.57
C LEU A 9 -8.78 -15.90 -0.27
N ALA A 10 -7.68 -16.42 0.28
CA ALA A 10 -6.43 -16.58 -0.45
C ALA A 10 -6.56 -17.45 -1.69
N SER A 11 -7.26 -18.59 -1.58
CA SER A 11 -7.52 -19.47 -2.73
C SER A 11 -8.37 -18.78 -3.80
N ASN A 12 -9.39 -18.01 -3.40
CA ASN A 12 -10.22 -17.26 -4.34
C ASN A 12 -9.42 -16.18 -5.08
N VAL A 13 -8.58 -15.43 -4.36
CA VAL A 13 -7.70 -14.41 -4.96
C VAL A 13 -6.72 -15.06 -5.94
N GLN A 14 -6.08 -16.17 -5.56
CA GLN A 14 -5.18 -16.92 -6.46
C GLN A 14 -5.88 -17.38 -7.73
N LYS A 15 -7.10 -17.92 -7.63
CA LYS A 15 -7.89 -18.35 -8.79
C LYS A 15 -8.25 -17.19 -9.70
N VAL A 16 -8.66 -16.06 -9.14
CA VAL A 16 -9.07 -14.89 -9.94
C VAL A 16 -7.88 -14.22 -10.64
N LEU A 17 -6.69 -14.34 -10.06
CA LEU A 17 -5.45 -13.75 -10.56
C LEU A 17 -4.53 -14.74 -11.30
N HIS A 18 -5.00 -15.94 -11.62
CA HIS A 18 -4.19 -16.99 -12.25
C HIS A 18 -3.60 -16.60 -13.62
N ASP A 19 -4.24 -15.66 -14.33
CA ASP A 19 -3.80 -15.12 -15.62
C ASP A 19 -2.55 -14.23 -15.51
N PHE A 20 -2.13 -13.87 -14.29
CA PHE A 20 -0.96 -13.00 -14.05
C PHE A 20 0.18 -13.82 -13.40
N PRO A 21 1.05 -14.44 -14.21
CA PRO A 21 2.06 -15.37 -13.71
C PRO A 21 3.12 -14.71 -12.82
N ASP A 22 3.35 -13.41 -13.00
CA ASP A 22 4.35 -12.66 -12.25
C ASP A 22 3.86 -12.25 -10.85
N LEU A 23 2.56 -12.38 -10.55
CA LEU A 23 2.04 -11.99 -9.23
C LEU A 23 2.48 -12.95 -8.15
N LYS A 24 2.94 -12.40 -7.02
CA LYS A 24 3.24 -13.18 -5.82
C LYS A 24 2.33 -12.78 -4.67
N ILE A 25 1.48 -13.71 -4.26
CA ILE A 25 0.52 -13.53 -3.17
C ILE A 25 1.15 -14.01 -1.86
N GLN A 26 1.23 -13.11 -0.87
CA GLN A 26 1.74 -13.39 0.47
C GLN A 26 0.62 -13.21 1.50
N THR A 27 0.27 -14.27 2.20
CA THR A 27 -0.75 -14.24 3.25
C THR A 27 -0.10 -14.11 4.62
N HIS A 28 -0.51 -13.11 5.38
CA HIS A 28 -0.19 -12.94 6.78
C HIS A 28 -1.45 -13.16 7.62
N HIS A 29 -1.27 -13.26 8.94
CA HIS A 29 -2.37 -13.51 9.87
C HIS A 29 -3.53 -12.50 9.75
N ASP A 30 -3.21 -11.23 9.50
CA ASP A 30 -4.22 -10.15 9.47
C ASP A 30 -4.40 -9.49 8.09
N ARG A 31 -3.53 -9.79 7.11
CA ARG A 31 -3.53 -9.12 5.80
C ARG A 31 -2.95 -9.99 4.71
N MET A 32 -3.28 -9.67 3.46
CA MET A 32 -2.68 -10.28 2.28
C MET A 32 -1.95 -9.19 1.48
N HIS A 33 -0.75 -9.50 1.00
CA HIS A 33 -0.01 -8.65 0.08
C HIS A 33 0.06 -9.33 -1.29
N ILE A 34 -0.13 -8.55 -2.34
CA ILE A 34 -0.01 -9.00 -3.73
C ILE A 34 1.13 -8.19 -4.33
N LEU A 35 2.23 -8.87 -4.63
CA LEU A 35 3.39 -8.26 -5.29
C LEU A 35 3.15 -8.27 -6.79
N LEU A 36 3.16 -7.09 -7.40
CA LEU A 36 2.86 -6.92 -8.83
C LEU A 36 4.01 -7.34 -9.75
N ASN A 37 5.26 -7.21 -9.31
CA ASN A 37 6.46 -7.60 -10.06
C ASN A 37 6.49 -7.11 -11.52
N GLY A 38 6.05 -5.87 -11.76
CA GLY A 38 5.99 -5.27 -13.10
C GLY A 38 4.64 -5.43 -13.83
N THR A 39 3.73 -6.26 -13.30
CA THR A 39 2.35 -6.32 -13.80
C THR A 39 1.63 -4.99 -13.52
N PRO A 40 0.94 -4.38 -14.51
CA PRO A 40 0.13 -3.18 -14.29
C PRO A 40 -0.95 -3.40 -13.22
N PHE A 41 -1.21 -2.38 -12.40
CA PHE A 41 -2.16 -2.49 -11.29
C PHE A 41 -3.61 -2.58 -11.77
N GLU A 42 -3.97 -1.89 -12.83
CA GLU A 42 -5.33 -1.66 -13.30
C GLU A 42 -6.05 -2.97 -13.68
N PRO A 43 -5.44 -3.88 -14.47
CA PRO A 43 -6.02 -5.20 -14.74
C PRO A 43 -6.20 -6.05 -13.47
N VAL A 44 -5.27 -5.94 -12.51
CA VAL A 44 -5.34 -6.66 -11.24
C VAL A 44 -6.47 -6.11 -10.38
N ASN A 45 -6.61 -4.78 -10.32
CA ASN A 45 -7.66 -4.06 -9.61
C ASN A 45 -9.06 -4.50 -10.09
N ASP A 46 -9.28 -4.58 -11.40
CA ASP A 46 -10.58 -4.98 -11.95
C ASP A 46 -10.97 -6.41 -11.58
N ARG A 47 -9.98 -7.31 -11.50
CA ARG A 47 -10.20 -8.68 -11.04
C ARG A 47 -10.44 -8.76 -9.53
N LEU A 48 -9.77 -7.93 -8.73
CA LEU A 48 -9.93 -7.93 -7.27
C LEU A 48 -11.31 -7.43 -6.82
N LYS A 49 -11.94 -6.49 -7.54
CA LYS A 49 -13.27 -5.93 -7.22
C LYS A 49 -14.37 -6.98 -7.08
N VAL A 50 -14.28 -8.09 -7.81
CA VAL A 50 -15.31 -9.15 -7.82
C VAL A 50 -15.05 -10.26 -6.80
N VAL A 51 -13.96 -10.18 -6.03
CA VAL A 51 -13.61 -11.20 -5.04
C VAL A 51 -14.38 -10.96 -3.74
N PHE A 52 -15.40 -11.78 -3.48
CA PHE A 52 -16.14 -11.76 -2.23
C PHE A 52 -15.23 -12.05 -1.02
N GLY A 53 -15.45 -11.29 0.07
CA GLY A 53 -14.70 -11.38 1.32
C GLY A 53 -13.59 -10.34 1.46
N ILE A 54 -13.22 -9.65 0.37
CA ILE A 54 -12.38 -8.46 0.46
C ILE A 54 -13.24 -7.29 0.93
N GLN A 55 -12.89 -6.70 2.07
CA GLN A 55 -13.54 -5.47 2.55
C GLN A 55 -12.91 -4.22 1.94
N THR A 56 -11.58 -4.16 1.97
CA THR A 56 -10.79 -3.04 1.47
C THR A 56 -9.43 -3.54 1.00
N TYR A 57 -8.87 -2.88 0.00
CA TYR A 57 -7.47 -3.04 -0.39
C TYR A 57 -6.95 -1.68 -0.87
N SER A 58 -5.64 -1.54 -0.89
CA SER A 58 -4.99 -0.30 -1.31
C SER A 58 -3.72 -0.63 -2.07
N PRO A 59 -3.42 0.06 -3.18
CA PRO A 59 -2.11 -0.01 -3.80
C PRO A 59 -1.07 0.53 -2.80
N VAL A 60 0.06 -0.15 -2.69
CA VAL A 60 1.13 0.21 -1.76
C VAL A 60 2.48 0.16 -2.46
N ILE A 61 3.35 1.09 -2.11
CA ILE A 61 4.74 1.11 -2.57
C ILE A 61 5.61 0.63 -1.40
N LYS A 62 6.47 -0.36 -1.66
CA LYS A 62 7.42 -0.86 -0.67
C LYS A 62 8.71 -0.07 -0.78
N THR A 63 9.17 0.49 0.34
CA THR A 63 10.38 1.30 0.42
C THR A 63 11.37 0.71 1.42
N GLU A 64 12.58 1.25 1.43
CA GLU A 64 13.50 1.03 2.52
C GLU A 64 12.98 1.62 3.83
N LYS A 65 13.47 1.07 4.93
CA LYS A 65 13.10 1.47 6.29
C LYS A 65 13.99 2.61 6.78
N SER A 66 14.02 3.71 6.02
CA SER A 66 14.72 4.95 6.37
C SER A 66 13.77 6.13 6.15
N LEU A 67 13.99 7.22 6.90
CA LEU A 67 13.16 8.42 6.75
C LEU A 67 13.27 8.97 5.33
N GLU A 68 14.49 9.09 4.80
CA GLU A 68 14.75 9.60 3.45
C GLU A 68 14.02 8.78 2.36
N ALA A 69 14.04 7.44 2.45
CA ALA A 69 13.34 6.61 1.47
C ALA A 69 11.81 6.78 1.57
N ILE A 70 11.27 6.90 2.78
CA ILE A 70 9.84 7.14 3.00
C ILE A 70 9.44 8.50 2.42
N GLU A 71 10.21 9.55 2.68
CA GLU A 71 9.98 10.91 2.18
C GLU A 71 10.01 10.98 0.65
N LYS A 72 11.05 10.41 0.03
CA LYS A 72 11.18 10.39 -1.44
C LYS A 72 10.03 9.65 -2.10
N THR A 73 9.69 8.45 -1.63
CA THR A 73 8.59 7.69 -2.21
C THR A 73 7.23 8.35 -1.96
N ALA A 74 7.03 8.97 -0.80
CA ALA A 74 5.81 9.74 -0.56
C ALA A 74 5.70 10.91 -1.55
N LEU A 75 6.80 11.61 -1.82
CA LEU A 75 6.83 12.70 -2.79
C LEU A 75 6.55 12.22 -4.21
N GLU A 76 7.17 11.12 -4.66
CA GLU A 76 6.92 10.52 -5.97
C GLU A 76 5.44 10.14 -6.13
N LEU A 77 4.84 9.52 -5.11
CA LEU A 77 3.42 9.16 -5.11
C LEU A 77 2.53 10.40 -5.19
N MET A 78 2.85 11.42 -4.41
CA MET A 78 2.10 12.66 -4.41
C MET A 78 2.21 13.40 -5.74
N GLN A 79 3.40 13.51 -6.34
CA GLN A 79 3.58 14.13 -7.65
C GLN A 79 2.82 13.39 -8.77
N ALA A 80 2.70 12.07 -8.68
CA ALA A 80 1.96 11.27 -9.65
C ALA A 80 0.42 11.39 -9.51
N THR A 81 -0.09 11.79 -8.34
CA THR A 81 -1.54 11.71 -8.02
C THR A 81 -2.19 13.04 -7.69
N TYR A 82 -1.43 14.01 -7.19
CA TYR A 82 -1.90 15.32 -6.77
C TYR A 82 -2.27 16.19 -7.96
N LYS A 83 -3.33 16.99 -7.80
CA LYS A 83 -3.79 17.97 -8.78
C LYS A 83 -4.00 19.31 -8.08
N ALA A 84 -3.78 20.42 -8.79
CA ALA A 84 -3.99 21.75 -8.26
C ALA A 84 -5.38 21.91 -7.62
N GLY A 85 -5.41 22.46 -6.41
CA GLY A 85 -6.63 22.63 -5.60
C GLY A 85 -7.02 21.43 -4.73
N MET A 86 -6.27 20.33 -4.74
CA MET A 86 -6.46 19.23 -3.79
C MET A 86 -5.86 19.59 -2.42
N THR A 87 -6.41 19.00 -1.35
CA THR A 87 -5.77 18.99 -0.03
C THR A 87 -5.35 17.56 0.29
N PHE A 88 -4.25 17.40 1.02
CA PHE A 88 -3.78 16.08 1.44
C PHE A 88 -3.65 15.99 2.96
N LYS A 89 -3.61 14.75 3.45
CA LYS A 89 -3.35 14.43 4.85
C LYS A 89 -2.40 13.25 4.92
N VAL A 90 -1.33 13.38 5.68
CA VAL A 90 -0.44 12.27 6.01
C VAL A 90 -0.97 11.56 7.27
N ASN A 91 -0.96 10.24 7.24
CA ASN A 91 -1.29 9.41 8.40
C ASN A 91 -0.31 8.24 8.47
N THR A 92 0.49 8.19 9.54
CA THR A 92 1.44 7.10 9.76
C THR A 92 0.85 6.05 10.69
N ARG A 93 1.04 4.77 10.35
CA ARG A 93 0.77 3.64 11.26
C ARG A 93 1.99 2.73 11.34
N ARG A 94 2.60 2.64 12.53
CA ARG A 94 3.78 1.81 12.76
C ARG A 94 3.37 0.46 13.32
N SER A 95 3.73 -0.62 12.63
CA SER A 95 3.69 -1.98 13.20
C SER A 95 4.97 -2.31 13.98
N ASP A 96 6.08 -1.66 13.62
CA ASP A 96 7.33 -1.76 14.34
C ASP A 96 7.54 -0.55 15.24
N HIS A 97 7.44 -0.76 16.55
CA HIS A 97 7.62 0.27 17.56
C HIS A 97 9.10 0.54 17.90
N LYS A 98 10.05 -0.23 17.36
CA LYS A 98 11.50 -0.01 17.54
C LYS A 98 12.08 0.98 16.54
N PHE A 99 11.28 1.49 15.61
CA PHE A 99 11.75 2.51 14.68
C PHE A 99 12.09 3.81 15.42
N ILE A 100 13.12 4.51 14.93
CA ILE A 100 13.76 5.66 15.60
C ILE A 100 12.74 6.75 15.94
N TYR A 101 11.80 7.01 15.03
CA TYR A 101 10.77 8.04 15.17
C TYR A 101 9.43 7.43 15.58
N ASP A 102 8.70 8.15 16.43
CA ASP A 102 7.34 7.82 16.77
C ASP A 102 6.34 8.15 15.64
N THR A 103 5.07 7.82 15.85
CA THR A 103 4.02 7.99 14.84
C THR A 103 3.76 9.47 14.51
N ASN A 104 3.75 10.33 15.53
CA ASN A 104 3.47 11.75 15.36
C ASN A 104 4.66 12.44 14.69
N GLN A 105 5.88 12.11 15.14
CA GLN A 105 7.12 12.59 14.54
C GLN A 105 7.21 12.22 13.06
N LEU A 106 6.98 10.95 12.72
CA LEU A 106 6.98 10.53 11.31
C LEU A 106 5.91 11.24 10.48
N THR A 107 4.70 11.36 11.03
CA THR A 107 3.60 12.03 10.31
C THR A 107 3.98 13.48 10.01
N GLN A 108 4.54 14.18 10.98
CA GLN A 108 4.95 15.57 10.84
C GLN A 108 6.12 15.72 9.85
N MET A 109 7.20 14.93 10.01
CA MET A 109 8.37 15.00 9.13
C MET A 109 8.00 14.76 7.66
N VAL A 110 7.20 13.72 7.39
CA VAL A 110 6.76 13.42 6.02
C VAL A 110 5.82 14.50 5.48
N ALA A 111 4.91 15.03 6.32
CA ALA A 111 4.02 16.12 5.90
C ALA A 111 4.79 17.40 5.57
N ASP A 112 5.75 17.79 6.41
CA ASP A 112 6.61 18.96 6.21
C ASP A 112 7.47 18.79 4.95
N TYR A 113 8.04 17.59 4.75
CA TYR A 113 8.80 17.28 3.55
C TYR A 113 7.95 17.45 2.28
N LEU A 114 6.75 16.87 2.25
CA LEU A 114 5.82 17.00 1.12
C LEU A 114 5.43 18.46 0.90
N TYR A 115 5.09 19.20 1.96
CA TYR A 115 4.68 20.60 1.85
C TYR A 115 5.77 21.49 1.24
N ASN A 116 7.04 21.23 1.56
CA ASN A 116 8.17 22.01 1.04
C ASN A 116 8.58 21.64 -0.39
N HIS A 117 8.23 20.45 -0.88
CA HIS A 117 8.65 19.94 -2.20
C HIS A 117 7.52 19.83 -3.22
N MET A 118 6.27 20.00 -2.79
CA MET A 118 5.15 20.11 -3.70
C MET A 118 4.90 21.59 -4.01
N GLU A 119 4.82 21.91 -5.30
CA GLU A 119 4.29 23.20 -5.73
C GLU A 119 2.77 23.19 -5.47
N GLY A 120 2.34 24.06 -4.56
CA GLY A 120 0.93 24.33 -4.27
C GLY A 120 0.33 25.34 -5.23
#